data_AF-A0A7Z0QIK2-F1
#
_entry.id   AF-A0A7Z0QIK2-F1
#
_cell.length_a   1.000
_cell.length_b   1.000
_cell.length_c   1.000
_cell.angle_alpha   90.00
_cell.angle_beta   90.00
_cell.angle_gamma   90.00
#
_symmetry.space_group_name_H-M   'P 1'
#
loop_
_entity.id
_entity.type
_entity.pdbx_description
1 polymer ?
#
loop_
_entity_poly.entity_id
_entity_poly.type
_entity_poly.pdbx_seq_one_letter_code
_entity_poly.pdbx_strand_id
1 'polypeptide(L)' 'MRDLLSPREKRLLRRLAAEKTDAEIAERLGGTAKQISEQKARLLARLQINSPDEIADAAKR' A
#
# COMPACT_ATOMS: atom_id res chain seq x y z
N MET A 1 8.00 -10.98 14.95
CA MET A 1 6.54 -10.75 14.87
C MET A 1 6.10 -11.02 13.44
N ARG A 2 5.20 -11.99 13.20
CA ARG A 2 4.50 -12.08 11.90
C ARG A 2 3.51 -10.94 11.87
N ASP A 3 3.93 -9.78 11.38
CA ASP A 3 3.03 -8.64 11.27
C ASP A 3 1.98 -8.94 10.20
N LEU A 4 0.83 -9.42 10.67
CA LEU A 4 -0.36 -9.59 9.85
C LEU A 4 -0.78 -8.19 9.41
N LEU A 5 -0.51 -7.83 8.16
CA LEU A 5 -0.98 -6.59 7.56
C LEU A 5 -2.44 -6.36 7.91
N SER A 6 -2.77 -5.15 8.40
CA SER A 6 -4.16 -4.81 8.67
C SER A 6 -4.98 -4.92 7.39
N PRO A 7 -6.31 -5.13 7.48
CA PRO A 7 -7.16 -5.19 6.29
C PRO A 7 -7.02 -3.95 5.39
N ARG A 8 -6.74 -2.77 5.96
CA ARG A 8 -6.51 -1.54 5.21
C ARG A 8 -5.18 -1.56 4.46
N GLU A 9 -4.10 -1.99 5.11
CA GLU A 9 -2.78 -2.10 4.47
C GLU A 9 -2.77 -3.13 3.34
N LYS A 10 -3.46 -4.27 3.51
CA LYS A 10 -3.64 -5.24 2.43
C LYS A 10 -4.35 -4.64 1.22
N ARG A 11 -5.42 -3.86 1.46
CA ARG A 11 -6.14 -3.16 0.38
C ARG A 11 -5.27 -2.08 -0.26
N LEU A 12 -4.44 -1.38 0.51
CA LEU A 12 -3.50 -0.39 0.01
C LEU A 12 -2.47 -1.06 -0.92
N LEU A 13 -1.80 -2.13 -0.46
CA LEU A 13 -0.82 -2.89 -1.26
C LEU A 13 -1.41 -3.42 -2.57
N ARG A 14 -2.61 -3.99 -2.54
CA ARG A 14 -3.28 -4.47 -3.77
C ARG A 14 -3.52 -3.37 -4.79
N ARG A 15 -3.78 -2.14 -4.33
CA ARG A 15 -3.97 -1.00 -5.23
C ARG A 15 -2.66 -0.44 -5.75
N LEU A 16 -1.61 -0.44 -4.92
CA LEU A 16 -0.25 -0.10 -5.35
C LEU A 16 0.24 -1.08 -6.42
N ALA A 17 -0.01 -2.39 -6.23
CA ALA A 17 0.30 -3.42 -7.21
C ALA A 17 -0.52 -3.29 -8.52
N ALA A 18 -1.67 -2.62 -8.48
CA ALA A 18 -2.48 -2.30 -9.65
C ALA A 18 -2.14 -0.92 -10.24
N GLU A 19 -0.98 -0.35 -9.87
CA GLU A 19 -0.45 0.93 -10.35
C GLU A 19 -1.42 2.11 -10.17
N LYS A 20 -2.25 2.05 -9.13
CA LYS A 20 -3.20 3.13 -8.83
C LYS A 20 -2.51 4.34 -8.23
N THR A 21 -2.93 5.52 -8.65
CA THR A 21 -2.45 6.78 -8.10
C THR A 21 -2.94 6.98 -6.67
N ASP A 22 -2.21 7.78 -5.89
CA ASP A 22 -2.61 8.09 -4.51
C ASP A 22 -4.00 8.73 -4.44
N ALA A 23 -4.42 9.46 -5.48
CA ALA A 23 -5.76 10.05 -5.63
C ALA A 23 -6.84 8.97 -5.84
N GLU A 24 -6.68 8.07 -6.80
CA GLU A 24 -7.61 6.95 -7.04
C GLU A 24 -7.72 6.02 -5.83
N ILE A 25 -6.63 5.88 -5.06
CA ILE A 25 -6.62 5.13 -3.82
C ILE A 25 -7.40 5.87 -2.73
N ALA A 26 -7.20 7.19 -2.59
CA ALA A 26 -7.90 8.03 -1.63
C ALA A 26 -9.42 8.03 -1.88
N GLU A 27 -9.86 8.13 -3.13
CA GLU A 27 -11.28 8.06 -3.50
C GLU A 27 -11.97 6.77 -3.04
N ARG A 28 -11.20 5.68 -2.92
CA ARG A 28 -11.75 4.34 -2.65
C ARG A 28 -11.51 3.83 -1.25
N LEU A 29 -10.40 4.21 -0.61
CA LEU A 29 -10.08 3.86 0.77
C LEU A 29 -10.48 4.97 1.75
N GLY A 30 -10.86 6.13 1.25
CA GLY A 30 -11.10 7.34 2.03
C GLY A 30 -9.81 7.99 2.52
N GLY A 31 -9.89 9.30 2.74
CA GLY A 31 -8.77 10.17 3.11
C GLY A 31 -8.34 11.07 1.95
N THR A 32 -7.17 11.68 2.09
CA THR A 32 -6.56 12.52 1.05
C THR A 32 -5.39 11.81 0.37
N ALA A 33 -5.04 12.23 -0.85
CA ALA A 33 -3.86 11.70 -1.56
C ALA A 33 -2.58 11.84 -0.71
N LYS A 34 -2.45 12.92 0.07
CA LYS A 34 -1.34 13.12 1.02
C LYS A 34 -1.32 12.03 2.10
N GLN A 35 -2.45 11.73 2.72
CA GLN A 35 -2.54 10.67 3.73
C GLN A 35 -2.22 9.30 3.14
N ILE A 36 -2.64 9.03 1.90
CA ILE A 36 -2.30 7.79 1.20
C ILE A 36 -0.79 7.71 0.93
N SER A 37 -0.17 8.80 0.47
CA SER A 37 1.28 8.86 0.26
C SER A 37 2.06 8.58 1.55
N GLU A 38 1.67 9.18 2.67
CA GLU A 38 2.28 8.92 3.98
C GLU A 38 2.03 7.50 4.50
N GLN A 39 0.84 6.93 4.26
CA GLN A 39 0.54 5.53 4.59
C GLN A 39 1.38 4.57 3.73
N LYS A 40 1.50 4.83 2.43
CA LYS A 40 2.33 4.08 1.49
C LYS A 40 3.80 4.09 1.93
N ALA A 41 4.37 5.27 2.20
CA ALA A 41 5.77 5.39 2.61
C ALA A 41 6.06 4.58 3.89
N ARG A 42 5.21 4.71 4.92
CA ARG A 42 5.34 3.93 6.16
C ARG A 42 5.21 2.43 5.94
N LEU A 43 4.25 2.02 5.10
CA LEU A 43 3.99 0.62 4.81
C LEU A 43 5.14 -0.04 4.05
N LEU A 44 5.65 0.61 2.99
CA LEU A 44 6.76 0.11 2.20
C LEU A 44 8.05 0.06 3.02
N ALA A 45 8.33 1.10 3.83
CA ALA A 45 9.47 1.10 4.74
C ALA A 45 9.40 -0.04 5.76
N ARG A 46 8.22 -0.30 6.34
CA ARG A 46 8.03 -1.40 7.30
C ARG A 46 8.19 -2.78 6.65
N LEU A 47 7.80 -2.92 5.38
CA LEU A 47 7.93 -4.16 4.61
C LEU A 47 9.29 -4.29 3.91
N GLN A 48 10.16 -3.27 3.99
CA GLN A 48 11.44 -3.20 3.28
C GLN A 48 11.30 -3.39 1.76
N ILE A 49 10.20 -2.90 1.20
CA ILE A 49 9.92 -2.97 -0.24
C ILE A 49 10.51 -1.74 -0.93
N ASN A 50 11.37 -1.98 -1.92
CA ASN A 50 12.09 -0.94 -2.65
C ASN A 50 11.78 -0.95 -4.15
N SER A 51 11.03 -1.94 -4.65
CA SER A 51 10.71 -2.10 -6.07
C SER A 51 9.22 -2.37 -6.32
N PRO A 52 8.69 -1.99 -7.50
CA PRO A 52 7.33 -2.34 -7.91
C PRO A 52 7.05 -3.86 -7.91
N ASP A 53 8.04 -4.68 -8.28
CA ASP A 53 7.91 -6.14 -8.31
C ASP A 53 7.68 -6.72 -6.90
N GLU A 54 8.39 -6.20 -5.90
CA GLU A 54 8.20 -6.59 -4.49
C GLU A 54 6.82 -6.15 -3.96
N ILE A 55 6.27 -5.02 -4.44
CA ILE A 55 4.89 -4.62 -4.12
C ILE A 55 3.91 -5.66 -4.67
N ALA A 56 4.10 -6.10 -5.91
CA ALA A 56 3.25 -7.10 -6.55
C ALA A 56 3.34 -8.46 -5.86
N ASP A 57 4.53 -8.87 -5.40
CA ASP A 57 4.70 -10.10 -4.60
C ASP A 57 4.01 -9.97 -3.24
N ALA A 58 4.24 -8.86 -2.53
CA ALA A 58 3.63 -8.61 -1.22
C ALA A 58 2.10 -8.54 -1.27
N ALA A 59 1.51 -8.09 -2.39
CA ALA A 59 0.07 -8.02 -2.57
C ALA A 59 -0.61 -9.40 -2.76
N LYS A 60 0.15 -10.44 -3.13
CA LYS A 60 -0.35 -11.80 -3.35
C LYS A 60 -0.40 -12.65 -2.07
N ARG A 61 0.24 -12.18 -0.98
CA ARG A 61 0.31 -12.86 0.33
C ARG A 61 -0.89 -12.52 1.23
#